data_AF-A0A5B0FN88-F1
#
_entry.id   AF-A0A5B0FN88-F1
#
_cell.length_a   1.000
_cell.length_b   1.000
_cell.length_c   1.000
_cell.angle_alpha   90.00
_cell.angle_beta   90.00
_cell.angle_gamma   90.00
#
_symmetry.space_group_name_H-M   'P 1'
#
loop_
_entity.id
_entity.type
_entity.pdbx_description
1 polymer ?
#
loop_
_entity_poly.entity_id
_entity_poly.type
_entity_poly.pdbx_seq_one_letter_code
_entity_poly.pdbx_strand_id
1 'polypeptide(L)'
;MKSTELVPLIRIIGIILYFFIAAQGAFYHFGFGKALYQIPSEHFIELRKAVDPVVRSKFKALYLSALAVMFVWFLIADKSTGFWSYGFVLLAFILLIADMVLILKFSEPVNELINSDLLNTEKEYSNARSEWLKFILIRGYLSLTGFAMLIIHLAFKPR
;
A
#
# COMPACT_ATOMS: atom_id res chain seq x y z
N MET A 1 -9.78 -6.21 -28.60
CA MET A 1 -9.77 -7.35 -27.64
C MET A 1 -11.17 -7.89 -27.53
N LYS A 2 -11.35 -9.22 -27.64
CA LYS A 2 -12.64 -9.85 -27.33
C LYS A 2 -12.89 -9.71 -25.82
N SER A 3 -14.14 -9.60 -25.38
CA SER A 3 -14.45 -9.44 -23.93
C SER A 3 -13.86 -10.56 -23.06
N THR A 4 -13.63 -11.74 -23.66
CA THR A 4 -12.98 -12.91 -23.06
C THR A 4 -11.51 -12.69 -22.67
N GLU A 5 -10.80 -11.80 -23.35
CA GLU A 5 -9.37 -11.50 -23.08
C GLU A 5 -9.19 -10.35 -22.09
N LEU A 6 -10.23 -9.52 -21.90
CA LEU A 6 -10.19 -8.35 -21.05
C LEU A 6 -10.17 -8.71 -19.56
N VAL A 7 -10.94 -9.71 -19.15
CA VAL A 7 -11.03 -10.13 -17.75
C VAL A 7 -9.69 -10.66 -17.22
N PRO A 8 -8.99 -11.60 -17.89
CA PRO A 8 -7.67 -12.06 -17.43
C PRO A 8 -6.64 -10.94 -17.38
N LEU A 9 -6.65 -10.01 -18.35
CA LEU A 9 -5.73 -8.88 -18.37
C LEU A 9 -5.91 -7.97 -17.15
N ILE A 10 -7.15 -7.60 -16.83
CA ILE A 10 -7.47 -6.77 -15.65
C ILE A 10 -6.99 -7.44 -14.37
N ARG A 11 -7.17 -8.76 -14.25
CA ARG A 11 -6.69 -9.53 -13.08
C ARG A 11 -5.18 -9.48 -12.94
N ILE A 12 -4.45 -9.75 -14.03
CA ILE A 12 -2.98 -9.74 -14.03
C ILE A 12 -2.46 -8.36 -13.66
N ILE A 13 -2.99 -7.30 -14.28
CA ILE A 13 -2.60 -5.93 -13.97
C ILE A 13 -2.91 -5.60 -12.50
N GLY A 14 -4.10 -5.96 -12.02
CA GLY A 14 -4.51 -5.75 -10.63
C GLY A 14 -3.57 -6.42 -9.64
N ILE A 15 -3.20 -7.68 -9.88
CA ILE A 15 -2.26 -8.44 -9.04
C ILE A 15 -0.88 -7.80 -9.06
N ILE A 16 -0.36 -7.43 -10.23
CA ILE A 16 0.97 -6.81 -10.35
C ILE A 16 1.03 -5.49 -9.59
N LEU A 17 0.03 -4.62 -9.76
CA LEU A 17 -0.04 -3.34 -9.06
C LEU A 17 -0.14 -3.54 -7.55
N TYR A 18 -1.02 -4.44 -7.09
CA TYR A 18 -1.18 -4.74 -5.67
C TYR A 18 0.08 -5.38 -5.08
N PHE A 19 0.78 -6.24 -5.84
CA PHE A 19 2.04 -6.85 -5.43
C PHE A 19 3.08 -5.79 -5.09
N PHE A 20 3.28 -4.77 -5.92
CA PHE A 20 4.27 -3.72 -5.62
C PHE A 20 3.94 -2.95 -4.33
N ILE A 21 2.65 -2.72 -4.06
CA ILE A 21 2.20 -2.08 -2.81
C ILE A 21 2.46 -3.00 -1.61
N ALA A 22 2.08 -4.28 -1.72
CA ALA A 22 2.29 -5.26 -0.65
C ALA A 22 3.79 -5.55 -0.40
N ALA A 23 4.61 -5.57 -1.45
CA ALA A 23 6.05 -5.78 -1.37
C ALA A 23 6.74 -4.67 -0.57
N GLN A 24 6.30 -3.42 -0.71
CA GLN A 24 6.76 -2.33 0.15
C GLN A 24 6.43 -2.63 1.62
N GLY A 25 5.19 -3.01 1.91
CA GLY A 25 4.76 -3.41 3.26
C GLY A 25 5.61 -4.55 3.83
N ALA A 26 5.82 -5.61 3.05
CA ALA A 26 6.69 -6.74 3.42
C ALA A 26 8.12 -6.29 3.73
N PHE A 27 8.70 -5.42 2.90
CA PHE A 27 10.07 -4.95 3.08
C PHE A 27 10.28 -4.25 4.43
N TYR A 28 9.34 -3.38 4.83
CA TYR A 28 9.41 -2.72 6.15
C TYR A 28 9.20 -3.69 7.30
N HIS A 29 8.25 -4.64 7.19
CA HIS A 29 7.99 -5.65 8.23
C HIS A 29 9.12 -6.66 8.39
N PHE A 30 9.75 -7.06 7.29
CA PHE A 30 10.77 -8.11 7.29
C PHE A 30 12.03 -7.68 8.05
N GLY A 31 12.45 -6.43 7.91
CA GLY A 31 13.63 -5.95 8.63
C GLY A 31 13.92 -4.47 8.50
N PHE A 32 13.53 -3.83 7.40
CA PHE A 32 13.93 -2.44 7.18
C PHE A 32 13.32 -1.48 8.22
N GLY A 33 12.09 -1.73 8.69
CA GLY A 33 11.49 -0.95 9.77
C GLY A 33 12.29 -1.02 11.07
N LYS A 34 12.83 -2.20 11.43
CA LYS A 34 13.69 -2.37 12.61
C LYS A 34 15.04 -1.67 12.42
N ALA A 35 15.63 -1.76 11.24
CA ALA A 35 16.88 -1.07 10.92
C ALA A 35 16.72 0.46 11.07
N LEU A 36 15.59 1.02 10.64
CA LEU A 36 15.30 2.45 10.77
C LEU A 36 15.10 2.93 12.22
N TYR A 37 14.74 2.04 13.15
CA TYR A 37 14.75 2.36 14.58
C TYR A 37 16.15 2.40 15.19
N GLN A 38 17.12 1.69 14.59
CA GLN A 38 18.48 1.58 15.12
C GLN A 38 19.39 2.74 14.70
N ILE A 39 19.06 3.45 13.62
CA ILE A 39 19.81 4.65 13.22
C ILE A 39 19.41 5.86 14.08
N PRO A 40 20.29 6.87 14.25
CA PRO A 40 19.92 8.15 14.84
C PRO A 40 18.68 8.78 14.16
N SER A 41 17.82 9.43 14.93
CA SER A 41 16.58 10.02 14.41
C SER A 41 16.84 11.12 13.37
N GLU A 42 17.91 11.89 13.52
CA GLU A 42 18.33 12.89 12.54
C GLU A 42 18.67 12.25 11.17
N HIS A 43 19.47 11.18 11.15
CA HIS A 43 19.78 10.47 9.90
C HIS A 43 18.56 9.82 9.26
N PHE A 44 17.56 9.44 10.06
CA PHE A 44 16.27 9.03 9.51
C PHE A 44 15.60 10.19 8.75
N ILE A 45 15.57 11.41 9.32
CA ILE A 45 14.99 12.59 8.66
C ILE A 45 15.74 12.91 7.37
N GLU A 46 17.08 12.91 7.39
CA GLU A 46 17.91 13.12 6.20
C GLU A 46 17.61 12.09 5.10
N LEU A 47 17.53 10.81 5.47
CA LEU A 47 17.17 9.74 4.55
C LEU A 47 15.80 9.99 3.92
N ARG A 48 14.80 10.39 4.71
CA ARG A 48 13.44 10.65 4.21
C ARG A 48 13.42 11.88 3.29
N LYS A 49 14.10 12.97 3.64
CA LYS A 49 14.26 14.16 2.78
C LYS A 49 14.91 13.82 1.43
N ALA A 50 15.86 12.89 1.40
CA ALA A 50 16.50 12.43 0.16
C ALA A 50 15.58 11.51 -0.67
N VAL A 51 14.83 10.63 -0.03
CA VAL A 51 14.02 9.59 -0.72
C VAL A 51 12.67 10.11 -1.19
N ASP A 52 11.97 10.90 -0.38
CA ASP A 52 10.57 11.29 -0.62
C ASP A 52 10.33 12.00 -1.95
N PRO A 53 11.14 12.99 -2.35
CA PRO A 53 10.98 13.66 -3.63
C PRO A 53 11.06 12.70 -4.82
N VAL A 54 11.82 11.60 -4.69
CA VAL A 54 12.05 10.63 -5.76
C VAL A 54 10.89 9.65 -5.90
N VAL A 55 10.24 9.30 -4.79
CA VAL A 55 9.27 8.19 -4.74
C VAL A 55 7.81 8.63 -4.62
N ARG A 56 7.52 9.83 -4.06
CA ARG A 56 6.16 10.27 -3.72
C ARG A 56 5.22 10.27 -4.94
N SER A 57 5.65 10.83 -6.07
CA SER A 57 4.84 10.87 -7.30
C SER A 57 4.59 9.49 -7.90
N LYS A 58 5.61 8.62 -7.89
CA LYS A 58 5.53 7.24 -8.41
C LYS A 58 4.57 6.40 -7.58
N PHE A 59 4.65 6.49 -6.25
CA PHE A 59 3.73 5.79 -5.36
C PHE A 59 2.30 6.30 -5.50
N LYS A 60 2.09 7.62 -5.64
CA LYS A 60 0.76 8.18 -5.91
C LYS A 60 0.15 7.58 -7.18
N ALA A 61 0.91 7.52 -8.27
CA ALA A 61 0.45 6.92 -9.53
C ALA A 61 0.15 5.41 -9.37
N LEU A 62 1.01 4.67 -8.66
CA LEU A 62 0.83 3.25 -8.38
C LEU A 62 -0.49 2.98 -7.64
N TYR A 63 -0.73 3.70 -6.54
CA TYR A 63 -1.92 3.51 -5.71
C TYR A 63 -3.21 3.89 -6.44
N LEU A 64 -3.23 5.01 -7.17
CA LEU A 64 -4.41 5.42 -7.94
C LEU A 64 -4.72 4.42 -9.06
N SER A 65 -3.68 3.91 -9.74
CA SER A 65 -3.83 2.89 -10.77
C SER A 65 -4.36 1.58 -10.17
N ALA A 66 -3.81 1.16 -9.02
CA ALA A 66 -4.26 -0.04 -8.33
C ALA A 66 -5.73 0.07 -7.90
N LEU A 67 -6.15 1.21 -7.33
CA LEU A 67 -7.54 1.46 -6.96
C LEU A 67 -8.48 1.40 -8.17
N ALA A 68 -8.11 2.05 -9.27
CA ALA A 68 -8.93 2.03 -10.49
C ALA A 68 -9.09 0.61 -11.04
N VAL A 69 -8.00 -0.15 -11.15
CA VAL A 69 -8.03 -1.51 -11.68
C VAL A 69 -8.79 -2.46 -10.76
N MET A 70 -8.59 -2.35 -9.44
CA MET A 70 -9.32 -3.16 -8.44
C MET A 70 -10.81 -2.86 -8.45
N PHE A 71 -11.20 -1.60 -8.61
CA PHE A 71 -12.61 -1.21 -8.76
C PHE A 71 -13.22 -1.83 -10.01
N VAL A 72 -12.55 -1.72 -11.16
CA VAL A 72 -13.02 -2.35 -12.41
C VAL A 72 -13.12 -3.87 -12.26
N TRP A 73 -12.11 -4.52 -11.66
CA TRP A 73 -12.14 -5.97 -11.39
C TRP A 73 -13.35 -6.34 -10.55
N PHE A 74 -13.63 -5.63 -9.46
CA PHE A 74 -14.80 -5.88 -8.62
C PHE A 74 -16.13 -5.73 -9.41
N LEU A 75 -16.24 -4.73 -10.28
CA LEU A 75 -17.45 -4.53 -11.10
C LEU A 75 -17.71 -5.72 -12.04
N ILE A 76 -16.66 -6.21 -12.71
CA ILE A 76 -16.74 -7.33 -13.67
C ILE A 76 -16.66 -8.72 -13.03
N ALA A 77 -16.44 -8.80 -11.72
CA ALA A 77 -16.43 -10.07 -11.01
C ALA A 77 -17.81 -10.73 -11.12
N ASP A 78 -17.81 -12.01 -11.50
CA ASP A 78 -19.03 -12.81 -11.58
C ASP A 78 -19.61 -12.99 -10.17
N LYS A 79 -20.85 -12.53 -9.97
CA LYS A 79 -21.55 -12.59 -8.68
C LYS A 79 -22.54 -13.75 -8.59
N SER A 80 -22.73 -14.49 -9.69
CA SER A 80 -23.71 -15.58 -9.77
C SER A 80 -23.35 -16.79 -8.91
N THR A 81 -22.06 -17.00 -8.65
CA THR A 81 -21.49 -18.11 -7.87
C THR A 81 -21.38 -17.82 -6.36
N GLY A 82 -22.00 -16.72 -5.89
CA GLY A 82 -22.09 -16.37 -4.47
C GLY A 82 -20.88 -15.58 -3.95
N PHE A 83 -20.82 -15.37 -2.63
CA PHE A 83 -19.82 -14.47 -2.02
C PHE A 83 -18.36 -14.86 -2.30
N TRP A 84 -18.05 -16.14 -2.42
CA TRP A 84 -16.67 -16.61 -2.64
C TRP A 84 -16.06 -16.16 -3.98
N SER A 85 -16.90 -15.86 -4.97
CA SER A 85 -16.45 -15.46 -6.31
C SER A 85 -15.98 -14.01 -6.41
N TYR A 86 -16.44 -13.12 -5.53
CA TYR A 86 -16.11 -11.69 -5.56
C TYR A 86 -15.69 -11.13 -4.20
N GLY A 87 -16.02 -11.81 -3.10
CA GLY A 87 -15.86 -11.32 -1.73
C GLY A 87 -14.40 -11.05 -1.38
N PHE A 88 -13.47 -11.91 -1.80
CA PHE A 88 -12.04 -11.68 -1.62
C PHE A 88 -11.51 -10.46 -2.40
N VAL A 89 -12.01 -10.24 -3.62
CA VAL A 89 -11.66 -9.05 -4.43
C VAL A 89 -12.21 -7.79 -3.76
N LEU A 90 -13.44 -7.85 -3.25
CA LEU A 90 -14.06 -6.76 -2.49
C LEU A 90 -13.27 -6.45 -1.21
N LEU A 91 -12.90 -7.46 -0.42
CA LEU A 91 -12.10 -7.28 0.79
C LEU A 91 -10.73 -6.68 0.48
N ALA A 92 -10.04 -7.18 -0.55
CA ALA A 92 -8.77 -6.61 -1.01
C ALA A 92 -8.92 -5.14 -1.45
N PHE A 93 -10.02 -4.80 -2.13
CA PHE A 93 -10.31 -3.43 -2.53
C PHE A 93 -10.59 -2.52 -1.33
N ILE A 94 -11.39 -2.97 -0.35
CA ILE A 94 -11.65 -2.22 0.89
C ILE A 94 -10.36 -1.99 1.68
N LEU A 95 -9.50 -3.00 1.79
CA LEU A 95 -8.20 -2.87 2.46
C LEU A 95 -7.28 -1.87 1.76
N LEU A 96 -7.30 -1.84 0.42
CA LEU A 96 -6.55 -0.85 -0.36
C LEU A 96 -7.08 0.58 -0.16
N ILE A 97 -8.41 0.75 -0.07
CA ILE A 97 -9.04 2.03 0.27
C ILE A 97 -8.62 2.45 1.69
N ALA A 98 -8.66 1.53 2.66
CA ALA A 98 -8.25 1.82 4.03
C ALA A 98 -6.78 2.26 4.11
N ASP A 99 -5.88 1.58 3.39
CA ASP A 99 -4.47 1.99 3.28
C ASP A 99 -4.35 3.39 2.66
N MET A 100 -5.07 3.69 1.58
CA MET A 100 -5.10 5.03 0.99
C MET A 100 -5.59 6.10 1.98
N VAL A 101 -6.61 5.80 2.79
CA VAL A 101 -7.07 6.72 3.84
C VAL A 101 -5.95 6.96 4.87
N LEU A 102 -5.19 5.94 5.27
CA LEU A 102 -4.06 6.10 6.18
C LEU A 102 -2.91 6.91 5.55
N ILE A 103 -2.69 6.77 4.23
CA ILE A 103 -1.75 7.61 3.50
C ILE A 103 -2.13 9.07 3.64
N LEU A 104 -3.35 9.42 3.24
CA LEU A 104 -3.81 10.80 3.17
C LEU A 104 -3.95 11.45 4.55
N LYS A 105 -4.41 10.69 5.56
CA LYS A 105 -4.67 11.24 6.90
C LYS A 105 -3.45 11.28 7.80
N PHE A 106 -2.46 10.43 7.58
CA PHE A 106 -1.33 10.30 8.51
C PHE A 106 0.03 10.30 7.81
N SER A 107 0.23 9.44 6.80
CA SER A 107 1.56 9.34 6.17
C SER A 107 1.95 10.63 5.44
N GLU A 108 1.04 11.24 4.70
CA GLU A 108 1.30 12.48 3.97
C GLU A 108 1.55 13.67 4.90
N PRO A 109 0.74 13.92 5.94
CA PRO A 109 1.05 14.95 6.94
C PRO A 109 2.42 14.75 7.62
N VAL A 110 2.77 13.52 7.97
CA VAL A 110 4.08 13.22 8.57
C VAL A 110 5.20 13.43 7.56
N ASN A 111 5.02 13.04 6.29
CA ASN A 111 5.99 13.30 5.23
C ASN A 111 6.16 14.81 5.01
N GLU A 112 5.09 15.60 5.03
CA GLU A 112 5.15 17.05 4.89
C GLU A 112 5.90 17.71 6.05
N LEU A 113 5.64 17.25 7.29
CA LEU A 113 6.39 17.69 8.46
C LEU A 113 7.89 17.36 8.32
N ILE A 114 8.22 16.13 7.93
CA ILE A 114 9.61 15.68 7.72
C ILE A 114 10.31 16.50 6.63
N ASN A 115 9.62 16.82 5.53
CA ASN A 115 10.18 17.59 4.41
C ASN A 115 10.13 19.11 4.62
N SER A 116 9.59 19.57 5.76
CA SER A 116 9.62 20.98 6.16
C SER A 116 10.90 21.33 6.95
N ASP A 117 11.02 22.60 7.32
CA ASP A 117 12.08 23.13 8.20
C ASP A 117 11.56 23.35 9.64
N LEU A 118 10.43 22.72 10.00
CA LEU A 118 9.80 22.89 11.31
C LEU A 118 10.42 22.02 12.40
N LEU A 119 11.05 20.89 12.03
CA LEU A 119 11.70 19.98 12.96
C LEU A 119 13.12 20.48 13.27
N ASN A 120 13.41 20.77 14.53
CA ASN A 120 14.68 21.39 14.93
C ASN A 120 15.32 20.75 16.18
N THR A 121 14.63 19.81 16.83
CA THR A 121 15.12 19.14 18.04
C THR A 121 15.16 17.63 17.88
N GLU A 122 16.06 16.97 18.62
CA GLU A 122 16.19 15.50 18.64
C GLU A 122 14.86 14.82 19.01
N LYS A 123 14.11 15.41 19.95
CA LYS A 123 12.80 14.92 20.38
C LYS A 123 11.79 14.95 19.24
N GLU A 124 11.75 16.03 18.47
CA GLU A 124 10.87 16.16 17.30
C GLU A 124 11.23 15.16 16.20
N TYR A 125 12.52 14.98 15.89
CA TYR A 125 12.97 13.96 14.95
C TYR A 125 12.57 12.56 15.38
N SER A 126 12.73 12.24 16.67
CA SER A 126 12.36 10.92 17.22
C SER A 126 10.85 10.68 17.16
N ASN A 127 10.04 11.71 17.44
CA ASN A 127 8.58 11.64 17.34
C ASN A 127 8.14 11.42 15.89
N ALA A 128 8.64 12.23 14.95
CA ALA A 128 8.32 12.11 13.53
C ALA A 128 8.70 10.72 12.97
N ARG A 129 9.88 10.21 13.34
CA ARG A 129 10.30 8.85 12.99
C ARG A 129 9.35 7.79 13.54
N SER A 130 9.01 7.87 14.82
CA SER A 130 8.16 6.88 15.48
C SER A 130 6.76 6.87 14.87
N GLU A 131 6.20 8.04 14.58
CA GLU A 131 4.91 8.17 13.94
C GLU A 131 4.94 7.62 12.50
N TRP A 132 5.97 7.98 11.73
CA TRP A 132 6.15 7.47 10.38
C TRP A 132 6.26 5.94 10.35
N LEU A 133 7.11 5.38 11.21
CA LEU A 133 7.33 3.93 11.31
C LEU A 133 6.08 3.19 11.79
N LYS A 134 5.30 3.77 12.72
CA LYS A 134 4.02 3.22 13.14
C LYS A 134 3.08 3.07 11.93
N PHE A 135 2.89 4.13 11.15
CA PHE A 135 1.93 4.11 10.05
C PHE A 135 2.39 3.27 8.87
N ILE A 136 3.68 3.26 8.50
CA ILE A 136 4.15 2.39 7.41
C ILE A 136 3.97 0.90 7.74
N LEU A 137 4.11 0.52 9.02
CA LEU A 137 3.90 -0.85 9.47
C LEU A 137 2.41 -1.22 9.49
N ILE A 138 1.54 -0.35 10.01
CA ILE A 138 0.08 -0.59 9.96
C ILE A 138 -0.40 -0.73 8.51
N ARG A 139 0.04 0.19 7.63
CA ARG A 139 -0.24 0.13 6.20
C ARG A 139 0.28 -1.15 5.57
N GLY A 140 1.50 -1.56 5.92
CA GLY A 140 2.08 -2.82 5.46
C GLY A 140 1.21 -4.04 5.79
N TYR A 141 0.59 -4.10 6.98
CA TYR A 141 -0.35 -5.18 7.29
C TYR A 141 -1.59 -5.14 6.39
N LEU A 142 -2.19 -3.96 6.18
CA LEU A 142 -3.35 -3.83 5.29
C LEU A 142 -3.03 -4.31 3.87
N SER A 143 -1.91 -3.85 3.31
CA SER A 143 -1.49 -4.21 1.95
C SER A 143 -1.16 -5.71 1.84
N LEU A 144 -0.50 -6.30 2.84
CA LEU A 144 -0.19 -7.73 2.86
C LEU A 144 -1.45 -8.60 2.99
N THR A 145 -2.36 -8.23 3.89
CA THR A 145 -3.64 -8.93 4.04
C THR A 145 -4.48 -8.84 2.77
N GLY A 146 -4.57 -7.65 2.17
CA GLY A 146 -5.30 -7.45 0.92
C GLY A 146 -4.71 -8.25 -0.24
N PHE A 147 -3.39 -8.31 -0.34
CA PHE A 147 -2.73 -9.16 -1.33
C PHE A 147 -2.99 -10.66 -1.07
N ALA A 148 -2.95 -11.11 0.19
CA ALA A 148 -3.28 -12.48 0.54
C ALA A 148 -4.73 -12.85 0.13
N MET A 149 -5.69 -11.94 0.30
CA MET A 149 -7.06 -12.15 -0.19
C MET A 149 -7.10 -12.38 -1.71
N LEU A 150 -6.30 -11.63 -2.49
CA LEU A 150 -6.21 -11.84 -3.93
C LEU A 150 -5.59 -13.19 -4.29
N ILE A 151 -4.56 -13.64 -3.57
CA ILE A 151 -3.97 -14.97 -3.78
C ILE A 151 -4.99 -16.08 -3.48
N ILE A 152 -5.74 -15.97 -2.39
CA ILE A 152 -6.80 -16.91 -2.04
C ILE A 152 -7.88 -16.91 -3.14
N HIS A 153 -8.29 -15.74 -3.64
CA HIS A 153 -9.24 -15.63 -4.73
C HIS A 153 -8.79 -16.36 -6.01
N LEU A 154 -7.50 -16.30 -6.34
CA LEU A 154 -6.94 -17.01 -7.49
C LEU A 154 -6.88 -18.51 -7.28
N ALA A 155 -6.47 -18.95 -6.08
CA ALA A 155 -6.32 -20.36 -5.75
C ALA A 155 -7.67 -21.10 -5.68
N PHE A 156 -8.70 -20.44 -5.15
CA PHE A 156 -10.00 -21.05 -4.86
C PHE A 156 -11.11 -20.61 -5.82
N LYS A 157 -10.76 -20.25 -7.06
CA LYS A 157 -11.77 -19.89 -8.06
C LYS A 157 -12.84 -21.00 -8.14
N PRO A 158 -14.11 -20.72 -7.84
CA PRO A 158 -15.17 -21.70 -8.06
C PRO A 158 -15.15 -22.07 -9.54
N ARG A 159 -15.06 -23.37 -9.84
CA ARG A 159 -15.27 -23.87 -11.20
C ARG A 159 -16.69 -23.57 -11.65
#